data_AF-A0A139A3M7-F1
#
_entry.id   AF-A0A139A3M7-F1
#
_cell.length_a   1.000
_cell.length_b   1.000
_cell.length_c   1.000
_cell.angle_alpha   90.00
_cell.angle_beta   90.00
_cell.angle_gamma   90.00
#
_symmetry.space_group_name_H-M   'P 1'
#
loop_
_entity.id
_entity.type
_entity.pdbx_description
1 polymer ?
#
loop_
_entity_poly.entity_id
_entity_poly.type
_entity_poly.pdbx_seq_one_letter_code
_entity_poly.pdbx_strand_id
1 'polypeptide(L)' 'MLQACDQCRARKLKCDGQPQCSRCTRRNTQCHYRTTMLKRGPPKGSASSLVRKLRRLEAAL' A
#
# COMPACT_ATOMS: atom_id res chain seq x y z
N MET A 1 -15.26 -12.87 5.25
CA MET A 1 -15.17 -11.47 4.76
C MET A 1 -14.55 -11.47 3.37
N LEU A 2 -15.26 -11.03 2.33
CA LEU A 2 -14.71 -10.99 0.98
C LEU A 2 -13.83 -9.74 0.84
N GLN A 3 -12.55 -9.92 0.50
CA GLN A 3 -11.64 -8.79 0.36
C GLN A 3 -11.96 -8.01 -0.92
N ALA A 4 -12.22 -6.70 -0.82
CA ALA A 4 -12.34 -5.86 -2.02
C ALA A 4 -11.00 -5.69 -2.73
N CYS A 5 -11.01 -5.66 -4.07
CA CYS A 5 -9.82 -5.39 -4.88
C CYS A 5 -9.30 -3.96 -4.67
N ASP A 6 -8.06 -3.69 -5.07
CA ASP A 6 -7.40 -2.40 -4.89
C ASP A 6 -8.18 -1.25 -5.55
N GLN A 7 -8.73 -1.49 -6.74
CA GLN A 7 -9.52 -0.48 -7.46
C GLN A 7 -10.84 -0.15 -6.77
N CYS A 8 -11.54 -1.15 -6.25
CA CYS A 8 -12.76 -0.93 -5.48
C CYS A 8 -12.46 -0.27 -4.13
N ARG A 9 -11.34 -0.63 -3.47
CA ARG A 9 -10.87 0.01 -2.23
C ARG A 9 -10.54 1.49 -2.45
N ALA A 10 -9.72 1.80 -3.45
CA ALA A 10 -9.32 3.17 -3.78
C ALA A 10 -10.52 4.05 -4.11
N ARG A 11 -11.52 3.49 -4.79
CA ARG A 11 -12.75 4.19 -5.20
C ARG A 11 -13.88 4.14 -4.17
N LYS A 12 -13.69 3.46 -3.04
CA LYS A 12 -14.71 3.20 -2.01
C LYS A 12 -16.02 2.62 -2.58
N LEU A 13 -15.91 1.68 -3.51
CA LEU A 13 -17.04 1.00 -4.14
C LEU A 13 -17.18 -0.43 -3.63
N LYS A 14 -18.41 -0.97 -3.66
CA LYS A 14 -18.66 -2.39 -3.41
C LYS A 14 -17.89 -3.23 -4.44
N CYS A 15 -17.25 -4.29 -3.98
CA CYS A 15 -16.49 -5.23 -4.80
C CYS A 15 -17.19 -6.60 -4.77
N ASP A 16 -17.37 -7.19 -5.95
CA ASP A 16 -18.00 -8.52 -6.08
C ASP A 16 -17.05 -9.69 -5.78
N GLY A 17 -15.75 -9.41 -5.57
CA GLY A 17 -14.75 -10.40 -5.11
C GLY A 17 -14.41 -11.53 -6.09
N GLN A 18 -14.81 -11.42 -7.35
CA GLN A 18 -14.41 -12.32 -8.45
C GLN A 18 -12.95 -12.05 -8.88
N PRO A 19 -12.23 -13.01 -9.50
CA PRO A 19 -10.84 -12.81 -9.97
C PRO A 19 -10.66 -11.53 -10.80
N GLN A 20 -11.66 -11.19 -11.61
CA GLN A 20 -11.87 -9.86 -12.17
C GLN A 20 -13.26 -9.38 -11.76
N CYS A 21 -13.35 -8.46 -10.79
CA CYS A 21 -14.65 -7.92 -10.40
C CYS A 21 -15.35 -7.20 -11.57
N SER A 22 -16.69 -7.27 -11.60
CA SER A 22 -17.52 -6.68 -12.66
C SER A 22 -17.21 -5.22 -12.95
N ARG A 23 -16.81 -4.46 -11.93
CA ARG A 23 -16.44 -3.05 -12.04
C ARG A 23 -15.12 -2.85 -12.78
N CYS A 24 -14.12 -3.69 -12.50
CA CYS A 24 -12.82 -3.65 -13.17
C CYS A 24 -12.94 -4.12 -14.61
N THR A 25 -13.73 -5.17 -14.87
CA THR A 25 -14.02 -5.67 -16.22
C THR A 25 -14.68 -4.60 -17.07
N ARG A 26 -15.74 -3.94 -16.56
CA ARG A 26 -16.43 -2.85 -17.29
C ARG A 26 -15.55 -1.64 -17.57
N ARG A 27 -14.55 -1.40 -16.73
CA ARG A 27 -13.59 -0.30 -16.90
C ARG A 27 -12.34 -0.68 -17.66
N ASN A 28 -12.21 -1.96 -18.02
CA ASN A 28 -11.01 -2.53 -18.60
C ASN A 28 -9.74 -2.17 -17.79
N THR A 29 -9.86 -2.15 -16.47
CA THR A 29 -8.76 -1.85 -15.54
C THR A 29 -8.25 -3.11 -14.89
N GLN A 30 -6.95 -3.18 -14.61
CA GLN A 30 -6.36 -4.30 -13.90
C GLN A 30 -7.00 -4.48 -12.51
N CYS A 31 -7.63 -5.64 -12.29
CA CYS A 31 -8.16 -6.01 -11.00
C CYS A 31 -7.08 -6.74 -10.22
N HIS A 32 -6.58 -6.09 -9.17
CA HIS A 32 -5.58 -6.68 -8.30
C HIS A 32 -6.13 -6.79 -6.88
N TYR A 33 -5.93 -7.95 -6.27
CA TYR A 33 -6.22 -8.21 -4.87
C TYR A 33 -4.89 -8.29 -4.14
N ARG A 34 -4.54 -7.27 -3.35
CA ARG A 34 -3.37 -7.33 -2.47
C ARG A 34 -3.54 -8.45 -1.44
N THR A 35 -2.98 -9.63 -1.72
CA THR A 35 -2.89 -10.77 -0.80
C THR A 35 -1.80 -10.58 0.24
N THR A 36 -0.78 -9.82 -0.11
CA THR A 36 0.31 -9.49 0.78
C THR A 36 0.08 -8.11 1.36
N MET A 37 -0.15 -8.05 2.68
CA MET A 37 0.47 -6.97 3.43
C MET A 37 1.96 -7.11 3.15
N LEU A 38 2.48 -6.44 2.12
CA LEU A 38 3.87 -6.01 2.14
C LEU A 38 3.98 -5.37 3.51
N LYS A 39 4.67 -6.05 4.46
CA LYS A 39 4.95 -5.51 5.78
C LYS A 39 5.38 -4.09 5.47
N ARG A 40 4.53 -3.12 5.86
CA ARG A 40 4.77 -1.71 5.55
C ARG A 40 6.25 -1.52 5.81
N GLY A 41 7.01 -1.08 4.81
CA GLY A 41 8.40 -0.72 5.03
C GLY A 41 8.48 0.11 6.32
N PRO A 42 9.58 -0.02 7.09
CA PRO A 42 9.65 0.46 8.47
C PRO A 42 8.89 1.77 8.63
N PRO A 43 7.99 1.86 9.63
CA PRO A 43 6.96 2.90 9.72
C PRO A 43 7.57 4.27 9.40
N LYS A 44 6.90 5.08 8.58
CA LYS A 44 7.34 6.44 8.27
C LYS A 44 7.54 7.20 9.60
N GLY A 45 8.79 7.36 10.01
CA GLY A 45 9.19 7.75 11.37
C GLY A 45 10.37 6.94 11.94
N SER A 46 10.66 5.75 11.41
CA SER A 46 11.89 5.00 11.71
C SER A 46 13.03 5.53 10.85
N ALA A 47 13.43 6.76 11.14
CA ALA A 47 14.79 7.23 10.89
C ALA A 47 15.74 6.44 11.81
N SER A 48 15.86 5.13 11.57
CA SER A 48 16.49 4.15 12.44
C SER A 48 17.99 4.36 12.45
N SER A 49 18.47 5.07 13.46
CA SER A 49 19.89 5.24 13.83
C SER A 49 20.78 5.98 12.81
N LEU A 50 20.59 5.77 11.50
CA LEU A 50 21.42 6.30 10.43
C LEU A 50 21.23 7.81 10.28
N VAL A 51 19.98 8.29 10.28
CA VAL A 51 19.65 9.73 10.33
C VAL A 51 20.13 10.38 11.63
N ARG A 52 20.03 9.66 12.76
CA ARG A 52 20.52 10.17 14.06
C ARG A 52 22.05 10.26 14.08
N LYS A 53 22.76 9.35 13.41
CA LYS A 53 24.21 9.40 13.23
C LYS A 53 24.61 10.56 12.32
N LEU A 54 23.92 10.75 11.20
CA LEU A 54 24.13 11.88 10.29
C LEU A 54 24.03 13.23 11.03
N ARG A 55 22.93 13.48 11.76
CA ARG A 55 22.77 14.73 12.52
C ARG A 55 23.88 14.98 13.55
N ARG A 56 24.42 13.93 14.16
CA ARG A 56 25.53 14.06 15.12
C ARG A 56 26.84 14.43 14.44
N LEU A 57 27.10 13.88 13.26
CA LEU A 57 28.30 14.19 12.50
C LEU A 57 28.22 15.62 11.95
N GLU A 58 27.06 16.02 11.41
CA GLU A 58 26.84 17.39 10.92
C GLU A 58 26.95 18.46 12.02
N ALA A 59 26.55 18.15 13.26
CA ALA A 59 26.67 19.09 14.38
C ALA A 59 28.07 19.17 14.99
N ALA A 60 28.98 18.27 14.61
CA ALA A 60 30.36 18.23 15.08
C ALA A 60 31.35 18.84 14.07
N LEU A 61 30.82 19.34 12.94
CA LEU A 61 31.51 20.11 11.91
C LEU A 61 31.07 21.58 12.02
#